data_AF-A0A520JJT5-F1
#
_entry.id   AF-A0A520JJT5-F1
#
_cell.length_a   1.000
_cell.length_b   1.000
_cell.length_c   1.000
_cell.angle_alpha   90.00
_cell.angle_beta   90.00
_cell.angle_gamma   90.00
#
_symmetry.space_group_name_H-M   'P 1'
#
loop_
_entity.id
_entity.type
_entity.pdbx_description
1 polymer ?
#
loop_
_entity_poly.entity_id
_entity_poly.type
_entity_poly.pdbx_seq_one_letter_code
_entity_poly.pdbx_strand_id
1 'polypeptide(L)'
;MKIDFTGVLKDAWALFKRDRDLLLRIAGPFLFLPAFALALVVPDPPLPDAATRGDEAQALVWAQAVTDWAGANGGWYCLAYALSFFGMAAVYTLYLDRDRVDIGTALRRSATLLPRYLLAMILVSLPAGAGLLLYAIPGHHRPTENVETGDRIE
;
A
#
# COMPACT_ATOMS: atom_id res chain seq x y z
N MET A 1 15.91 -26.28 2.59
CA MET A 1 14.84 -25.90 3.54
C MET A 1 13.51 -25.95 2.78
N LYS A 2 12.62 -26.93 3.04
CA LYS A 2 11.28 -26.95 2.43
C LYS A 2 10.36 -26.16 3.35
N ILE A 3 9.80 -25.07 2.85
CA ILE A 3 8.81 -24.27 3.59
C ILE A 3 7.50 -25.04 3.53
N ASP A 4 7.08 -25.62 4.66
CA ASP A 4 5.75 -26.19 4.81
C ASP A 4 4.75 -25.06 5.11
N PHE A 5 4.09 -24.58 4.07
CA PHE A 5 3.04 -23.56 4.18
C PHE A 5 1.88 -23.99 5.09
N THR A 6 1.57 -25.28 5.12
CA THR A 6 0.44 -25.80 5.91
C THR A 6 0.77 -25.74 7.40
N GLY A 7 2.00 -26.14 7.76
CA GLY A 7 2.54 -26.00 9.12
C GLY A 7 2.54 -24.54 9.59
N VAL A 8 3.10 -23.64 8.78
CA VAL A 8 3.16 -22.20 9.11
C VAL A 8 1.76 -21.60 9.30
N LEU A 9 0.80 -21.94 8.43
CA LEU A 9 -0.56 -21.43 8.55
C LEU A 9 -1.27 -21.95 9.80
N LYS A 10 -1.07 -23.24 10.15
CA LYS A 10 -1.63 -23.84 11.35
C LYS A 10 -1.10 -23.17 12.62
N ASP A 11 0.21 -22.90 12.65
CA ASP A 11 0.84 -22.22 13.77
C ASP A 11 0.37 -20.76 13.90
N ALA A 12 0.30 -20.04 12.78
CA ALA A 12 -0.25 -18.68 12.74
C ALA A 12 -1.72 -18.64 13.20
N TRP A 13 -2.51 -19.65 12.82
CA TRP A 13 -3.92 -19.75 13.22
C TRP A 13 -4.09 -20.06 14.72
N ALA A 14 -3.24 -20.93 15.26
CA ALA A 14 -3.22 -21.21 16.71
C ALA A 14 -2.82 -19.96 17.50
N LEU A 15 -1.84 -19.21 17.01
CA LEU A 15 -1.39 -17.94 17.59
C LEU A 15 -2.52 -16.90 17.58
N PHE A 16 -3.18 -16.73 16.43
CA PHE A 16 -4.31 -15.84 16.28
C PHE A 16 -5.44 -16.19 17.26
N LYS A 17 -5.84 -17.47 17.36
CA LYS A 17 -6.91 -17.90 18.27
C LYS A 17 -6.59 -17.61 19.74
N ARG A 18 -5.33 -17.76 20.14
CA ARG A 18 -4.87 -17.49 21.52
C ARG A 18 -4.97 -16.00 21.84
N ASP A 19 -4.52 -15.16 20.93
CA ASP A 19 -4.35 -13.72 21.17
C ASP A 19 -5.47 -12.88 20.51
N ARG A 20 -6.56 -13.53 20.07
CA ARG A 20 -7.64 -12.94 19.26
C ARG A 20 -8.31 -11.75 19.94
N ASP A 21 -8.62 -11.87 21.22
CA ASP A 21 -9.30 -10.79 21.96
C ASP A 21 -8.45 -9.52 21.95
N LEU A 22 -7.15 -9.67 22.21
CA LEU A 22 -6.20 -8.57 22.17
C LEU A 22 -6.08 -7.99 20.76
N LEU A 23 -5.89 -8.86 19.76
CA LEU A 23 -5.75 -8.45 18.36
C LEU A 23 -6.98 -7.69 17.86
N LEU A 24 -8.18 -8.14 18.20
CA LEU A 24 -9.43 -7.48 17.80
C LEU A 24 -9.59 -6.10 18.44
N ARG A 25 -9.14 -5.93 19.69
CA ARG A 25 -9.16 -4.62 20.37
C ARG A 25 -8.26 -3.59 19.72
N ILE A 26 -7.20 -4.01 19.02
CA ILE A 26 -6.32 -3.12 18.24
C ILE A 26 -6.84 -3.00 16.81
N ALA A 27 -7.14 -4.13 16.17
CA ALA A 27 -7.54 -4.18 14.77
C ALA A 27 -8.86 -3.47 14.49
N GLY A 28 -9.83 -3.53 15.41
CA GLY A 28 -11.09 -2.81 15.28
C GLY A 28 -10.89 -1.30 15.09
N PRO A 29 -10.33 -0.58 16.07
CA PRO A 29 -10.19 0.88 15.99
C PRO A 29 -9.08 1.35 15.04
N PHE A 30 -8.01 0.57 14.83
CA PHE A 30 -6.85 1.05 14.08
C PHE A 30 -6.72 0.49 12.67
N LEU A 31 -7.31 -0.67 12.35
CA LEU A 31 -7.22 -1.24 11.00
C LEU A 31 -8.58 -1.20 10.29
N PHE A 32 -9.64 -1.61 10.98
CA PHE A 32 -10.98 -1.67 10.40
C PHE A 32 -11.64 -0.29 10.34
N LEU A 33 -11.68 0.43 11.46
CA LEU A 33 -12.39 1.71 11.56
C LEU A 33 -11.86 2.78 10.58
N PRO A 34 -10.55 2.97 10.37
CA PRO A 34 -10.07 3.98 9.43
C PRO A 34 -10.41 3.64 7.98
N ALA A 35 -10.29 2.36 7.60
CA ALA A 35 -10.66 1.88 6.27
C ALA A 35 -12.18 2.02 6.03
N PHE A 36 -12.98 1.67 7.04
CA PHE A 36 -14.44 1.82 6.98
C PHE A 36 -14.86 3.29 6.90
N ALA A 37 -14.22 4.17 7.66
CA ALA A 37 -14.48 5.61 7.62
C ALA A 37 -14.15 6.21 6.25
N LEU A 38 -13.03 5.82 5.63
CA LEU A 38 -12.70 6.24 4.27
C LEU A 38 -13.78 5.82 3.28
N ALA A 39 -14.25 4.57 3.34
CA ALA A 39 -15.28 4.06 2.46
C ALA A 39 -16.63 4.78 2.59
N LEU A 40 -16.90 5.44 3.74
CA LEU A 40 -18.12 6.20 3.96
C LEU A 40 -17.99 7.69 3.63
N VAL A 41 -16.83 8.28 3.90
CA VAL A 41 -16.62 9.73 3.87
C VAL A 41 -16.02 10.19 2.55
N VAL A 42 -15.16 9.37 1.94
CA VAL A 42 -14.38 9.78 0.78
C VAL A 42 -15.03 9.24 -0.50
N PRO A 43 -15.43 10.11 -1.44
CA PRO A 43 -15.94 9.67 -2.73
C PRO A 43 -14.83 8.95 -3.52
N ASP A 44 -15.24 8.00 -4.36
CA ASP A 44 -14.32 7.26 -5.21
C ASP A 44 -13.50 8.19 -6.12
N PRO A 45 -12.22 7.87 -6.38
CA PRO A 45 -11.39 8.65 -7.27
C PRO A 45 -11.93 8.59 -8.72
N PRO A 46 -11.76 9.68 -9.50
CA PRO A 46 -12.21 9.69 -10.89
C PRO A 46 -11.47 8.61 -11.70
N LEU A 47 -12.23 7.67 -12.25
CA LEU A 47 -11.69 6.61 -13.09
C LEU A 47 -11.40 7.15 -14.50
N PRO A 48 -10.29 6.74 -15.13
CA PRO A 48 -10.01 7.10 -16.50
C PRO A 48 -11.04 6.47 -17.43
N ASP A 49 -11.56 7.24 -18.38
CA ASP A 49 -12.52 6.73 -19.35
C ASP A 49 -11.83 5.75 -20.31
N ALA A 50 -12.37 4.53 -20.42
CA ALA A 50 -11.76 3.48 -21.23
C ALA A 50 -11.81 3.80 -22.72
N ALA A 51 -12.74 4.67 -23.15
CA ALA A 51 -12.93 5.09 -24.53
C ALA A 51 -11.85 6.07 -25.04
N THR A 52 -11.05 6.66 -24.16
CA THR A 52 -10.14 7.77 -24.49
C THR A 52 -8.66 7.42 -24.31
N ARG A 53 -8.39 6.10 -24.20
CA ARG A 53 -7.03 5.54 -24.10
C ARG A 53 -6.21 5.90 -25.33
N GLY A 54 -5.32 6.88 -25.22
CA GLY A 54 -4.40 7.35 -26.28
C GLY A 54 -4.49 8.84 -26.60
N ASP A 55 -5.44 9.57 -26.02
CA ASP A 55 -5.55 11.03 -26.16
C ASP A 55 -4.81 11.75 -25.02
N GLU A 56 -3.70 12.40 -25.35
CA GLU A 56 -2.85 13.12 -24.40
C GLU A 56 -3.58 14.30 -23.73
N ALA A 57 -4.47 14.98 -24.46
CA ALA A 57 -5.23 16.10 -23.90
C ALA A 57 -6.21 15.63 -22.82
N GLN A 58 -6.86 14.48 -23.04
CA GLN A 58 -7.77 13.90 -22.06
C GLN A 58 -7.05 13.26 -20.87
N ALA A 59 -5.85 12.71 -21.09
CA ALA A 59 -4.99 12.24 -20.01
C ALA A 59 -4.60 13.39 -19.06
N LEU A 60 -4.30 14.58 -19.58
CA LEU A 60 -4.01 15.76 -18.77
C LEU A 60 -5.22 16.24 -17.97
N VAL A 61 -6.41 16.26 -18.58
CA VAL A 61 -7.66 16.62 -17.89
C VAL A 61 -7.97 15.64 -16.76
N TRP A 62 -7.82 14.33 -17.00
CA TRP A 62 -7.99 13.33 -15.96
C TRP A 62 -6.95 13.47 -14.85
N ALA A 63 -5.68 13.68 -15.18
CA ALA A 63 -4.62 13.90 -14.20
C ALA A 63 -4.90 15.11 -13.31
N GLN A 64 -5.43 16.20 -13.89
CA GLN A 64 -5.86 17.38 -13.12
C GLN A 64 -7.02 17.04 -12.19
N ALA A 65 -8.05 16.33 -12.67
CA ALA A 65 -9.19 15.90 -11.85
C ALA A 65 -8.77 14.99 -10.68
N VAL A 66 -7.84 14.06 -10.92
CA VAL A 66 -7.25 13.22 -9.86
C VAL A 66 -6.47 14.08 -8.87
N THR A 67 -5.70 15.07 -9.35
CA THR A 67 -4.93 15.97 -8.49
C THR A 67 -5.84 16.81 -7.60
N ASP A 68 -6.92 17.36 -8.14
CA ASP A 68 -7.91 18.14 -7.38
C ASP A 68 -8.64 17.27 -6.34
N TRP A 69 -9.04 16.06 -6.74
CA TRP A 69 -9.62 15.08 -5.82
C TRP A 69 -8.64 14.70 -4.70
N ALA A 70 -7.37 14.48 -5.04
CA ALA A 70 -6.33 14.14 -4.08
C ALA A 70 -6.02 15.33 -3.14
N GLY A 71 -6.08 16.56 -3.63
CA GLY A 71 -5.97 17.76 -2.81
C GLY A 71 -7.11 17.88 -1.79
N ALA A 72 -8.34 17.57 -2.20
CA ALA A 72 -9.51 17.64 -1.34
C ALA A 72 -9.59 16.48 -0.32
N ASN A 73 -9.23 15.25 -0.72
CA ASN A 73 -9.45 14.04 0.07
C ASN A 73 -8.18 13.37 0.61
N GLY A 74 -7.01 13.75 0.11
CA GLY A 74 -5.73 13.12 0.45
C GLY A 74 -5.39 13.21 1.94
N GLY A 75 -5.83 14.28 2.62
CA GLY A 75 -5.66 14.42 4.07
C GLY A 75 -6.33 13.29 4.87
N TRP A 76 -7.52 12.83 4.45
CA TRP A 76 -8.21 11.69 5.07
C TRP A 76 -7.52 10.38 4.82
N TYR A 77 -7.01 10.15 3.61
CA TYR A 77 -6.17 8.99 3.35
C TYR A 77 -4.90 9.01 4.23
N CYS A 78 -4.20 10.15 4.30
CA CYS A 78 -3.02 10.30 5.14
C CYS A 78 -3.32 9.98 6.62
N LEU A 79 -4.43 10.50 7.15
CA LEU A 79 -4.85 10.23 8.53
C LEU A 79 -5.17 8.74 8.74
N ALA A 80 -5.95 8.15 7.84
CA ALA A 80 -6.34 6.75 7.93
C ALA A 80 -5.14 5.80 7.83
N TYR A 81 -4.18 6.10 6.94
CA TYR A 81 -2.92 5.37 6.85
C TYR A 81 -2.07 5.54 8.10
N ALA A 82 -1.97 6.75 8.66
CA ALA A 82 -1.24 6.98 9.91
C ALA A 82 -1.82 6.15 11.07
N LEU A 83 -3.15 6.11 11.20
CA LEU A 83 -3.84 5.27 12.19
C LEU A 83 -3.59 3.78 11.96
N SER A 84 -3.63 3.34 10.71
CA SER A 84 -3.37 1.94 10.32
C SER A 84 -1.94 1.52 10.63
N PHE A 85 -0.96 2.38 10.32
CA PHE A 85 0.44 2.14 10.63
C PHE A 85 0.70 2.12 12.14
N PHE A 86 0.02 3.00 12.89
CA PHE A 86 0.10 2.98 14.34
C PHE A 86 -0.45 1.67 14.93
N GLY A 87 -1.62 1.21 14.45
CA GLY A 87 -2.16 -0.09 14.84
C GLY A 87 -1.22 -1.26 14.53
N MET A 88 -0.60 -1.24 13.36
CA MET A 88 0.37 -2.27 12.95
C MET A 88 1.64 -2.25 13.80
N ALA A 89 2.17 -1.06 14.12
CA ALA A 89 3.30 -0.91 15.03
C ALA A 89 2.98 -1.39 16.45
N ALA A 90 1.74 -1.18 16.92
CA ALA A 90 1.28 -1.71 18.21
C ALA A 90 1.27 -3.24 18.21
N VAL A 91 0.79 -3.87 17.14
CA VAL A 91 0.84 -5.34 16.98
C VAL A 91 2.29 -5.83 16.96
N TYR A 92 3.19 -5.19 16.21
CA TYR A 92 4.60 -5.57 16.19
C TYR A 92 5.25 -5.45 17.56
N THR A 93 5.00 -4.36 18.29
CA THR A 93 5.51 -4.18 19.66
C THR A 93 5.04 -5.32 20.56
N LEU A 94 3.78 -5.74 20.42
CA LEU A 94 3.21 -6.78 21.26
C LEU A 94 3.79 -8.18 21.00
N TYR A 95 4.19 -8.46 19.76
CA TYR A 95 4.74 -9.75 19.36
C TYR A 95 6.27 -9.82 19.41
N LEU A 96 6.97 -8.70 19.23
CA LEU A 96 8.44 -8.64 19.36
C LEU A 96 8.89 -8.54 20.81
N ASP A 97 8.04 -8.02 21.70
CA ASP A 97 8.41 -7.85 23.09
C ASP A 97 8.36 -9.19 23.85
N ARG A 98 9.51 -9.53 24.44
CA ARG A 98 9.73 -10.80 25.14
C ARG A 98 8.97 -10.85 26.46
N ASP A 99 8.65 -9.69 27.03
CA ASP A 99 8.05 -9.55 28.35
C ASP A 99 6.51 -9.56 28.34
N ARG A 100 5.88 -9.87 27.20
CA ARG A 100 4.40 -9.97 27.08
C ARG A 100 3.71 -8.72 27.67
N VAL A 101 4.03 -7.55 27.10
CA VAL A 101 3.52 -6.25 27.55
C VAL A 101 2.01 -6.13 27.38
N ASP A 102 1.38 -5.44 28.34
CA ASP A 102 -0.04 -5.06 28.26
C ASP A 102 -0.31 -4.07 27.10
N ILE A 103 -1.56 -4.05 26.62
CA ILE A 103 -2.02 -3.25 25.47
C ILE A 103 -1.68 -1.77 25.66
N GLY A 104 -1.88 -1.21 26.86
CA GLY A 104 -1.60 0.19 27.13
C GLY A 104 -0.11 0.54 27.00
N THR A 105 0.76 -0.36 27.46
CA THR A 105 2.22 -0.20 27.33
C THR A 105 2.65 -0.36 25.88
N ALA A 106 2.09 -1.33 25.16
CA ALA A 106 2.34 -1.53 23.74
C ALA A 106 1.98 -0.27 22.94
N LEU A 107 0.77 0.29 23.14
CA LEU A 107 0.30 1.51 22.47
C LEU A 107 1.23 2.71 22.72
N ARG A 108 1.66 2.91 23.97
CA ARG A 108 2.55 4.01 24.35
C ARG A 108 3.95 3.86 23.73
N ARG A 109 4.48 2.63 23.68
CA ARG A 109 5.75 2.32 23.00
C ARG A 109 5.63 2.47 21.49
N SER A 110 4.55 2.01 20.87
CA SER A 110 4.33 2.23 19.45
C SER A 110 4.18 3.72 19.11
N ALA A 111 3.64 4.55 20.00
CA ALA A 111 3.57 6.00 19.79
C ALA A 111 4.96 6.66 19.73
N THR A 112 5.90 6.22 20.59
CA THR A 112 7.27 6.73 20.56
C THR A 112 8.09 6.19 19.40
N LEU A 113 7.78 4.98 18.93
CA LEU A 113 8.42 4.35 17.77
C LEU A 113 7.82 4.81 16.44
N LEU A 114 6.59 5.32 16.42
CA LEU A 114 5.87 5.75 15.23
C LEU A 114 6.70 6.66 14.31
N PRO A 115 7.36 7.73 14.78
CA PRO A 115 8.16 8.58 13.89
C PRO A 115 9.32 7.82 13.23
N ARG A 116 9.98 6.91 13.96
CA ARG A 116 11.06 6.07 13.41
C ARG A 116 10.50 5.06 12.41
N TYR A 117 9.33 4.49 12.70
CA TYR A 117 8.65 3.56 11.81
C TYR A 117 8.19 4.24 10.52
N LEU A 118 7.64 5.45 10.59
CA LEU A 118 7.26 6.25 9.43
C LEU A 118 8.49 6.61 8.58
N LEU A 119 9.60 7.00 9.20
CA LEU A 119 10.86 7.24 8.48
C LEU A 119 11.35 5.97 7.76
N ALA A 120 11.30 4.81 8.41
CA ALA A 120 11.65 3.54 7.79
C ALA A 120 10.70 3.21 6.61
N MET A 121 9.40 3.43 6.77
CA MET A 121 8.41 3.25 5.71
C MET A 121 8.68 4.15 4.51
N ILE A 122 8.98 5.44 4.72
CA ILE A 122 9.35 6.37 3.64
C ILE A 122 10.64 5.93 2.95
N LEU A 123 11.64 5.50 3.73
CA LEU A 123 12.90 5.02 3.18
C LEU A 123 12.73 3.75 2.33
N VAL A 124 11.78 2.89 2.68
CA VAL A 124 11.43 1.67 1.93
C VAL A 124 10.52 1.96 0.74
N SER A 125 9.60 2.92 0.87
CA SER A 125 8.63 3.24 -0.18
C SER A 125 9.27 3.95 -1.38
N LEU A 126 10.33 4.73 -1.17
CA LEU A 126 11.07 5.40 -2.26
C LEU A 126 11.64 4.39 -3.29
N PRO A 127 12.44 3.38 -2.90
CA PRO A 127 12.88 2.32 -3.80
C PRO A 127 11.72 1.51 -4.40
N ALA A 128 10.70 1.19 -3.60
CA ALA A 128 9.56 0.38 -4.07
C ALA A 128 8.76 1.12 -5.16
N GLY A 129 8.51 2.42 -4.97
CA GLY A 129 7.85 3.28 -5.94
C GLY A 129 8.69 3.46 -7.20
N ALA A 130 10.00 3.69 -7.06
CA ALA A 130 10.92 3.77 -8.21
C ALA A 130 10.95 2.46 -9.00
N GLY A 131 10.96 1.31 -8.32
CA GLY A 131 10.88 -0.01 -8.94
C GLY A 131 9.56 -0.22 -9.69
N LEU A 132 8.43 0.23 -9.13
CA LEU A 132 7.13 0.17 -9.80
C LEU A 132 7.10 1.08 -11.04
N LEU A 133 7.65 2.28 -10.98
CA LEU A 133 7.74 3.19 -12.14
C LEU A 133 8.63 2.60 -13.24
N LEU A 134 9.77 2.00 -12.88
CA LEU A 134 10.62 1.27 -13.83
C LEU A 134 9.89 0.08 -14.46
N TYR A 135 9.04 -0.61 -13.70
CA TYR A 135 8.20 -1.70 -14.21
C TYR A 135 7.04 -1.19 -15.07
N ALA A 136 6.47 -0.02 -14.73
CA ALA A 136 5.31 0.57 -15.40
C ALA A 136 5.68 1.30 -16.69
N ILE A 137 6.95 1.71 -16.88
CA ILE A 137 7.46 2.15 -18.18
C ILE A 137 7.41 0.92 -19.11
N PRO A 138 6.52 0.88 -20.10
CA PRO A 138 6.50 -0.20 -21.08
C PRO A 138 7.82 -0.10 -21.86
N GLY A 139 8.65 -1.11 -21.71
CA GLY A 139 9.93 -1.17 -22.40
C GLY A 139 9.78 -1.17 -23.91
N HIS A 140 10.42 -0.20 -24.55
CA HIS A 140 11.24 -0.35 -25.76
C HIS A 140 10.55 -0.90 -27.02
N HIS A 141 9.84 -0.04 -27.74
CA HIS A 141 9.79 -0.18 -29.21
C HIS A 141 11.20 0.07 -29.75
N ARG A 142 11.99 -1.00 -29.91
CA ARG A 142 13.14 -0.97 -30.81
C ARG A 142 12.57 -0.61 -32.19
N PRO A 143 13.01 0.46 -32.87
CA PRO A 143 12.84 0.51 -34.30
C PRO A 143 13.70 -0.62 -34.85
N THR A 144 13.09 -1.71 -35.31
CA THR A 144 13.78 -2.64 -36.20
C THR A 144 14.05 -1.89 -37.48
N GLU A 145 15.25 -1.31 -37.54
CA GLU A 145 15.87 -0.82 -38.76
C GLU A 145 16.08 -2.05 -39.65
N ASN A 146 15.16 -2.28 -40.59
CA ASN A 146 15.39 -3.20 -41.71
C ASN A 146 15.85 -2.36 -42.90
N VAL A 147 17.15 -2.05 -42.90
CA VAL A 147 17.88 -1.74 -44.13
C VAL A 147 18.40 -3.07 -44.67
N GLU A 148 17.84 -3.50 -45.80
CA GLU A 148 18.44 -4.23 -46.94
C GLU A 148 17.28 -4.86 -47.75
N THR A 149 16.86 -4.26 -48.86
CA THR A 149 17.38 -4.48 -50.22
C THR A 149 17.04 -5.87 -50.77
N GLY A 150 16.17 -5.91 -51.79
CA GLY A 150 16.24 -6.95 -52.83
C GLY A 150 14.94 -7.63 -53.24
N ASP A 151 14.48 -7.25 -54.43
CA ASP A 151 13.90 -8.13 -55.47
C ASP A 151 12.38 -8.42 -55.47
N ARG A 152 11.79 -8.18 -56.67
CA ARG A 152 10.44 -8.52 -57.20
C ARG A 152 9.32 -7.61 -56.68
N ILE A 153 8.54 -6.88 -57.49
CA ILE A 153 7.90 -7.12 -58.80
C ILE A 153 7.71 -5.72 -59.43
N GLU A 154 8.24 -5.44 -60.61
CA GLU A 154 7.53 -5.34 -61.91
C GLU A 154 8.54 -5.22 -63.05
#